data_AF-A0A9W9XCC2-F1
#
_entry.id   AF-A0A9W9XCC2-F1
#
_cell.length_a   1.000
_cell.length_b   1.000
_cell.length_c   1.000
_cell.angle_alpha   90.00
_cell.angle_beta   90.00
_cell.angle_gamma   90.00
#
_symmetry.space_group_name_H-M   'P 1'
#
loop_
_entity.id
_entity.type
_entity.pdbx_description
1 polymer ?
#
loop_
_entity_poly.entity_id
_entity_poly.type
_entity_poly.pdbx_seq_one_letter_code
_entity_poly.pdbx_strand_id
1 'polypeptide(L)'
;MASILFSLLLYICLLSPAAAQSKTKHVSNELFNSLEELSRIVDISYCVGTTGVHQPFQCLSRCIEFPDLELVTTWNTGLLLSDSCGYIALSHSPSIKQIILAFRGTYSITNTIIDLSAYPQAYIPYPDPEENSTTTPNPTSPHCENCTVHAGFMRSWLETRPIILPQISILRQKYPDYAITLVGHSLGGAVAALAGLEMRLKGWDVTVTTFGEPMIGNGALAAFIDEQFRLGDGISIPPLDPLDRGMRFRRVTHVGDPVPMLPLAEWGYRPHAGEVFIMREGLPPRREDVVHCFGAEDPRCIAGEGVEGGFG
;
A
#
# COMPACT_ATOMS: atom_id res chain seq x y z
N MET A 1 -54.37 49.77 20.79
CA MET A 1 -53.32 48.79 21.14
C MET A 1 -52.94 48.06 19.86
N ALA A 2 -52.03 48.68 19.10
CA ALA A 2 -51.34 48.08 17.98
C ALA A 2 -49.96 47.68 18.53
N SER A 3 -49.63 46.40 18.54
CA SER A 3 -48.24 45.89 18.56
C SER A 3 -48.21 44.39 18.81
N ILE A 4 -47.32 43.73 18.06
CA ILE A 4 -46.77 42.38 18.30
C ILE A 4 -47.68 41.22 17.89
N LEU A 5 -47.72 40.92 16.58
CA LEU A 5 -47.84 39.53 16.08
C LEU A 5 -47.49 39.40 14.58
N PHE A 6 -46.59 40.26 14.09
CA PHE A 6 -46.15 40.27 12.69
C PHE A 6 -44.62 40.27 12.59
N SER A 7 -43.92 39.37 13.28
CA SER A 7 -42.46 39.22 13.13
C SER A 7 -41.94 37.80 13.42
N LEU A 8 -42.70 36.75 13.10
CA LEU A 8 -42.22 35.36 13.23
C LEU A 8 -42.35 34.53 11.95
N LEU A 9 -42.23 35.16 10.78
CA LEU A 9 -42.32 34.48 9.48
C LEU A 9 -41.16 34.84 8.52
N LEU A 10 -40.04 35.38 9.02
CA LEU A 10 -38.93 35.83 8.17
C LEU A 10 -37.53 35.46 8.69
N TYR A 11 -37.37 34.29 9.31
CA TYR A 11 -36.04 33.78 9.70
C TYR A 11 -35.88 32.25 9.52
N ILE A 12 -36.40 31.71 8.44
CA ILE A 12 -35.91 30.42 7.90
C ILE A 12 -35.35 30.71 6.52
N CYS A 13 -34.31 31.53 6.50
CA CYS A 13 -33.45 31.69 5.34
C CYS A 13 -32.45 30.55 5.38
N LEU A 14 -32.57 29.63 4.41
CA LEU A 14 -31.46 28.92 3.77
C LEU A 14 -30.52 28.16 4.72
N LEU A 15 -31.00 27.07 5.30
CA LEU A 15 -30.18 25.87 5.39
C LEU A 15 -30.59 24.96 4.25
N SER A 16 -30.19 25.34 3.03
CA SER A 16 -29.93 24.31 2.03
C SER A 16 -28.89 23.39 2.67
N PRO A 17 -29.09 22.06 2.75
CA PRO A 17 -27.94 21.21 2.82
C PRO A 17 -27.20 21.52 1.52
N ALA A 18 -26.09 22.24 1.60
CA ALA A 18 -25.07 22.11 0.59
C ALA A 18 -24.76 20.62 0.63
N ALA A 19 -25.36 19.86 -0.28
CA ALA A 19 -24.86 18.56 -0.63
C ALA A 19 -23.41 18.85 -0.97
N ALA A 20 -22.51 18.53 -0.04
CA ALA A 20 -21.10 18.48 -0.30
C ALA A 20 -20.95 17.34 -1.30
N GLN A 21 -21.21 17.65 -2.56
CA GLN A 21 -20.98 16.76 -3.67
C GLN A 21 -19.47 16.74 -3.80
N SER A 22 -18.82 15.95 -2.93
CA SER A 22 -17.41 15.69 -2.96
C SER A 22 -17.14 15.09 -4.33
N LYS A 23 -16.61 15.92 -5.24
CA LYS A 23 -16.34 15.51 -6.61
C LYS A 23 -15.32 14.40 -6.56
N THR A 24 -15.64 13.29 -7.22
CA THR A 24 -14.71 12.22 -7.51
C THR A 24 -13.42 12.80 -8.10
N LYS A 25 -12.27 12.48 -7.51
CA LYS A 25 -10.97 12.99 -7.94
C LYS A 25 -10.24 11.90 -8.74
N HIS A 26 -10.29 11.98 -10.06
CA HIS A 26 -9.56 11.06 -10.93
C HIS A 26 -8.05 11.25 -10.81
N VAL A 27 -7.32 10.16 -11.03
CA VAL A 27 -5.84 10.20 -11.08
C VAL A 27 -5.33 10.91 -12.35
N SER A 28 -4.11 11.41 -12.27
CA SER A 28 -3.37 11.93 -13.42
C SER A 28 -2.99 10.82 -14.41
N ASN A 29 -2.66 11.21 -15.65
CA ASN A 29 -2.12 10.27 -16.65
C ASN A 29 -0.79 9.64 -16.19
N GLU A 30 0.05 10.43 -15.51
CA GLU A 30 1.36 9.97 -15.03
C GLU A 30 1.19 8.88 -13.97
N LEU A 31 0.31 9.11 -12.98
CA LEU A 31 -0.01 8.10 -11.98
C LEU A 31 -0.64 6.86 -12.64
N PHE A 32 -1.63 7.02 -13.52
CA PHE A 32 -2.27 5.88 -14.20
C PHE A 32 -1.25 5.00 -14.95
N ASN A 33 -0.37 5.60 -15.75
CA ASN A 33 0.66 4.87 -16.48
C ASN A 33 1.65 4.18 -15.53
N SER A 34 2.03 4.83 -14.43
CA SER A 34 2.89 4.24 -13.41
C SER A 34 2.23 3.05 -12.72
N LEU A 35 0.93 3.12 -12.42
CA LEU A 35 0.18 2.00 -11.84
C LEU A 35 0.06 0.84 -12.84
N GLU A 36 -0.18 1.14 -14.11
CA GLU A 36 -0.21 0.12 -15.15
C GLU A 36 1.15 -0.59 -15.23
N GLU A 37 2.26 0.13 -15.35
CA GLU A 37 3.61 -0.43 -15.39
C GLU A 37 3.90 -1.32 -14.16
N LEU A 38 3.64 -0.79 -12.96
CA LEU A 38 3.89 -1.49 -11.70
C LEU A 38 3.01 -2.73 -11.53
N SER A 39 1.79 -2.76 -12.08
CA SER A 39 0.93 -3.95 -12.08
C SER A 39 1.55 -5.11 -12.86
N ARG A 40 2.30 -4.83 -13.93
CA ARG A 40 2.97 -5.86 -14.74
C ARG A 40 4.30 -6.28 -14.10
N ILE A 41 5.01 -5.34 -13.49
CA ILE A 41 6.23 -5.62 -12.72
C ILE A 41 5.89 -6.53 -11.54
N VAL A 42 4.85 -6.25 -10.76
CA VAL A 42 4.50 -7.12 -9.63
C VAL A 42 4.00 -8.49 -10.08
N ASP A 43 3.32 -8.59 -11.24
CA ASP A 43 2.93 -9.88 -11.83
C ASP A 43 4.14 -10.78 -12.12
N ILE A 44 5.27 -10.23 -12.57
CA ILE A 44 6.52 -10.98 -12.79
C ILE A 44 7.02 -11.66 -11.51
N SER A 45 6.73 -11.11 -10.32
CA SER A 45 7.14 -11.73 -9.05
C SER A 45 6.57 -13.14 -8.86
N TYR A 46 5.47 -13.47 -9.55
CA TYR A 46 4.88 -14.81 -9.56
C TYR A 46 5.69 -15.86 -10.33
N CYS A 47 6.69 -15.45 -11.10
CA CYS A 47 7.69 -16.37 -11.66
C CYS A 47 8.68 -16.85 -10.59
N VAL A 48 8.90 -16.08 -9.51
CA VAL A 48 9.86 -16.44 -8.46
C VAL A 48 9.31 -17.61 -7.66
N GLY A 49 10.10 -18.68 -7.53
CA GLY A 49 9.68 -19.93 -6.85
C GLY A 49 8.89 -20.90 -7.73
N THR A 50 8.64 -20.57 -8.99
CA THR A 50 8.06 -21.47 -10.00
C THR A 50 8.99 -21.59 -11.20
N THR A 51 8.84 -20.74 -12.21
CA THR A 51 9.59 -20.78 -13.46
C THR A 51 10.92 -20.05 -13.39
N GLY A 52 11.08 -19.16 -12.41
CA GLY A 52 12.27 -18.35 -12.19
C GLY A 52 12.24 -17.00 -12.92
N VAL A 53 13.05 -16.07 -12.38
CA VAL A 53 13.50 -14.84 -13.06
C VAL A 53 15.02 -14.89 -13.07
N HIS A 54 15.62 -14.65 -14.23
CA HIS A 54 17.06 -14.82 -14.47
C HIS A 54 17.70 -13.54 -15.00
N GLN A 55 19.02 -13.42 -14.84
CA GLN A 55 19.77 -12.31 -15.43
C GLN A 55 19.78 -12.38 -16.98
N PRO A 56 19.80 -11.25 -17.71
CA PRO A 56 19.77 -9.87 -17.21
C PRO A 56 18.41 -9.49 -16.62
N PHE A 57 17.27 -9.81 -17.24
CA PHE A 57 15.94 -9.82 -16.61
C PHE A 57 15.01 -10.64 -17.51
N GLN A 58 14.98 -11.95 -17.30
CA GLN A 58 14.35 -12.93 -18.18
C GLN A 58 13.43 -13.85 -17.39
N CYS A 59 12.22 -14.11 -17.90
CA CYS A 59 11.24 -15.02 -17.33
C CYS A 59 10.24 -15.48 -18.39
N LEU A 60 9.39 -16.46 -18.05
CA LEU A 60 8.31 -16.93 -18.94
C LEU A 60 7.10 -16.00 -19.00
N SER A 61 7.01 -15.04 -18.08
CA SER A 61 5.94 -14.04 -18.03
C SER A 61 6.35 -12.79 -18.84
N ARG A 62 6.21 -11.60 -18.26
CA ARG A 62 6.26 -10.30 -18.97
C ARG A 62 7.62 -9.63 -18.99
N CYS A 63 8.71 -10.31 -18.64
CA CYS A 63 10.04 -9.71 -18.59
C CYS A 63 10.48 -9.07 -19.92
N ILE A 64 9.99 -9.57 -21.06
CA ILE A 64 10.27 -9.01 -22.39
C ILE A 64 9.74 -7.58 -22.58
N GLU A 65 8.75 -7.15 -21.79
CA GLU A 65 8.23 -5.77 -21.80
C GLU A 65 9.17 -4.77 -21.11
N PHE A 66 10.19 -5.27 -20.40
CA PHE A 66 11.07 -4.49 -19.56
C PHE A 66 12.56 -4.71 -19.90
N PRO A 67 12.99 -4.36 -21.13
CA PRO A 67 14.36 -4.59 -21.58
C PRO A 67 15.42 -3.78 -20.81
N ASP A 68 15.00 -2.70 -20.14
CA ASP A 68 15.87 -1.82 -19.35
C ASP A 68 16.05 -2.28 -17.89
N LEU A 69 15.39 -3.38 -17.49
CA LEU A 69 15.53 -3.95 -16.15
C LEU A 69 16.74 -4.91 -16.08
N GLU A 70 17.44 -4.86 -14.95
CA GLU A 70 18.51 -5.77 -14.56
C GLU A 70 18.17 -6.43 -13.21
N LEU A 71 18.08 -7.75 -13.17
CA LEU A 71 17.89 -8.56 -11.98
C LEU A 71 19.15 -8.52 -11.11
N VAL A 72 18.97 -8.04 -9.87
CA VAL A 72 19.99 -8.12 -8.83
C VAL A 72 19.94 -9.47 -8.15
N THR A 73 18.77 -9.84 -7.62
CA THR A 73 18.58 -11.10 -6.90
C THR A 73 17.10 -11.46 -6.79
N THR A 74 16.82 -12.73 -6.52
CA THR A 74 15.51 -13.24 -6.14
C THR A 74 15.58 -13.81 -4.72
N TRP A 75 14.49 -13.75 -3.96
CA TRP A 75 14.37 -14.47 -2.70
C TRP A 75 13.10 -15.33 -2.68
N ASN A 76 13.19 -16.42 -1.93
CA ASN A 76 12.08 -17.30 -1.60
C ASN A 76 12.38 -17.93 -0.24
N THR A 77 11.56 -17.64 0.77
CA THR A 77 11.79 -18.16 2.13
C THR A 77 11.13 -19.53 2.37
N GLY A 78 10.28 -20.03 1.46
CA GLY A 78 9.66 -21.35 1.58
C GLY A 78 8.29 -21.52 0.89
N LEU A 79 7.48 -22.45 1.41
CA LEU A 79 6.15 -22.86 0.88
C LEU A 79 4.93 -22.52 1.78
N LEU A 80 5.15 -21.96 2.97
CA LEU A 80 4.13 -21.56 3.95
C LEU A 80 3.55 -20.17 3.63
N LEU A 81 2.42 -19.82 4.27
CA LEU A 81 1.81 -18.49 4.14
C LEU A 81 2.64 -17.35 4.72
N SER A 82 3.56 -17.65 5.63
CA SER A 82 4.53 -16.64 6.07
C SER A 82 5.69 -16.49 5.11
N ASP A 83 5.77 -17.29 4.06
CA ASP A 83 6.89 -17.17 3.15
C ASP A 83 6.74 -15.97 2.22
N SER A 84 7.84 -15.27 2.07
CA SER A 84 7.98 -14.14 1.21
C SER A 84 8.78 -14.55 -0.01
N CYS A 85 8.30 -14.14 -1.17
CA CYS A 85 8.98 -14.34 -2.44
C CYS A 85 9.01 -13.04 -3.20
N GLY A 86 10.05 -12.87 -4.00
CA GLY A 86 10.16 -11.68 -4.81
C GLY A 86 11.53 -11.51 -5.41
N TYR A 87 11.75 -10.32 -5.97
CA TYR A 87 13.02 -9.98 -6.58
C TYR A 87 13.38 -8.51 -6.38
N ILE A 88 14.68 -8.24 -6.50
CA ILE A 88 15.23 -6.90 -6.60
C ILE A 88 15.73 -6.72 -8.03
N ALA A 89 15.29 -5.65 -8.69
CA ALA A 89 15.74 -5.27 -10.01
C ALA A 89 16.19 -3.80 -10.04
N LEU A 90 17.07 -3.46 -10.97
CA LEU A 90 17.46 -2.10 -11.30
C LEU A 90 16.81 -1.72 -12.61
N SER A 91 16.28 -0.50 -12.68
CA SER A 91 15.84 0.12 -13.91
C SER A 91 16.86 1.16 -14.34
N HIS A 92 17.30 1.09 -15.58
CA HIS A 92 18.31 1.97 -16.16
C HIS A 92 17.71 2.90 -17.23
N SER A 93 18.47 3.93 -17.61
CA SER A 93 18.12 4.79 -18.74
C SER A 93 17.98 3.96 -20.02
N PRO A 94 16.97 4.22 -20.89
CA PRO A 94 16.10 5.41 -20.96
C PRO A 94 14.91 5.42 -19.99
N SER A 95 14.63 4.31 -19.32
CA SER A 95 13.60 4.24 -18.29
C SER A 95 14.00 5.01 -17.02
N ILE A 96 13.03 5.22 -16.12
CA ILE A 96 13.28 5.89 -14.83
C ILE A 96 14.34 5.09 -14.07
N LYS A 97 15.36 5.78 -13.56
CA LYS A 97 16.40 5.17 -12.72
C LYS A 97 15.84 4.83 -11.34
N GLN A 98 15.71 3.55 -11.05
CA GLN A 98 15.15 3.10 -9.77
C GLN A 98 15.63 1.70 -9.37
N ILE A 99 15.66 1.45 -8.07
CA ILE A 99 15.79 0.14 -7.44
C ILE A 99 14.37 -0.34 -7.14
N ILE A 100 13.95 -1.42 -7.77
CA ILE A 100 12.61 -1.99 -7.63
C ILE A 100 12.68 -3.23 -6.75
N LEU A 101 11.83 -3.28 -5.72
CA LEU A 101 11.59 -4.47 -4.92
C LEU A 101 10.16 -4.93 -5.21
N ALA A 102 10.01 -6.11 -5.81
CA ALA A 102 8.72 -6.68 -6.13
C ALA A 102 8.41 -7.86 -5.20
N PHE A 103 7.33 -7.76 -4.44
CA PHE A 103 6.87 -8.75 -3.47
C PHE A 103 5.69 -9.53 -4.03
N ARG A 104 5.86 -10.85 -4.13
CA ARG A 104 4.84 -11.78 -4.59
C ARG A 104 3.78 -12.01 -3.52
N GLY A 105 2.52 -12.14 -3.94
CA GLY A 105 1.46 -12.71 -3.10
C GLY A 105 1.50 -14.24 -3.04
N THR A 106 0.44 -14.82 -2.49
CA THR A 106 0.23 -16.28 -2.46
C THR A 106 -0.34 -16.77 -3.80
N TYR A 107 0.01 -17.99 -4.22
CA TYR A 107 -0.51 -18.60 -5.46
C TYR A 107 -2.01 -18.96 -5.40
N SER A 108 -2.58 -19.14 -4.21
CA SER A 108 -4.00 -19.45 -4.02
C SER A 108 -4.66 -18.35 -3.20
N ILE A 109 -4.91 -17.22 -3.84
CA ILE A 109 -5.54 -16.04 -3.22
C ILE A 109 -6.89 -16.44 -2.58
N THR A 110 -7.64 -17.36 -3.18
CA THR A 110 -8.88 -17.91 -2.61
C THR A 110 -8.64 -18.65 -1.30
N ASN A 111 -7.55 -19.44 -1.20
CA ASN A 111 -7.20 -20.09 0.07
C ASN A 111 -6.64 -19.08 1.08
N THR A 112 -5.91 -18.05 0.61
CA THR A 112 -5.43 -16.96 1.46
C THR A 112 -6.60 -16.18 2.08
N ILE A 113 -7.69 -15.94 1.34
CA ILE A 113 -8.89 -15.29 1.89
C ILE A 113 -9.48 -16.11 3.05
N ILE A 114 -9.42 -17.44 2.97
CA ILE A 114 -9.89 -18.34 4.02
C ILE A 114 -8.90 -18.39 5.20
N ASP A 115 -7.60 -18.26 4.93
CA ASP A 115 -6.49 -18.46 5.88
C ASP A 115 -5.82 -17.16 6.37
N LEU A 116 -6.38 -16.00 6.01
CA LEU A 116 -6.13 -14.72 6.70
C LEU A 116 -6.77 -14.78 8.08
N SER A 117 -6.23 -15.68 8.90
CA SER A 117 -6.55 -15.82 10.31
C SER A 117 -6.32 -14.47 11.00
N ALA A 118 -7.26 -14.01 11.81
CA ALA A 118 -7.22 -12.68 12.40
C ALA A 118 -6.05 -12.41 13.36
N TYR A 119 -5.11 -13.33 13.53
CA TYR A 119 -4.22 -13.37 14.69
C TYR A 119 -3.27 -12.17 14.72
N PRO A 120 -3.50 -11.19 15.63
CA PRO A 120 -2.66 -10.01 15.72
C PRO A 120 -1.46 -10.29 16.62
N GLN A 121 -0.35 -9.59 16.36
CA GLN A 121 0.78 -9.48 17.28
C GLN A 121 1.19 -8.02 17.47
N ALA A 122 2.02 -7.75 18.48
CA ALA A 122 2.62 -6.43 18.66
C ALA A 122 3.47 -6.08 17.43
N TYR A 123 3.38 -4.84 16.98
CA TYR A 123 4.27 -4.33 15.94
C TYR A 123 5.70 -4.22 16.49
N ILE A 124 6.67 -4.81 15.79
CA ILE A 124 8.09 -4.79 16.17
C ILE A 124 8.84 -3.90 15.17
N PRO A 125 9.20 -2.65 15.53
CA PRO A 125 9.97 -1.77 14.65
C PRO A 125 11.41 -2.24 14.51
N TYR A 126 12.13 -1.73 13.50
CA TYR A 126 13.58 -1.89 13.40
C TYR A 126 14.32 -0.63 13.89
N PRO A 127 15.48 -0.78 14.55
CA PRO A 127 16.05 -2.03 15.03
C PRO A 127 15.14 -2.65 16.10
N ASP A 128 15.06 -3.98 16.12
CA ASP A 128 14.23 -4.67 17.11
C ASP A 128 14.74 -4.28 18.52
N PRO A 129 13.87 -3.78 19.41
CA PRO A 129 14.26 -3.37 20.76
C PRO A 129 14.98 -4.46 21.56
N GLU A 130 14.73 -5.74 21.25
CA GLU A 130 15.35 -6.89 21.90
C GLU A 130 16.66 -7.33 21.20
N GLU A 131 16.89 -6.91 19.95
CA GLU A 131 18.07 -7.22 19.16
C GLU A 131 19.23 -6.27 19.50
N ASN A 132 19.86 -6.56 20.65
CA ASN A 132 21.03 -5.90 21.25
C ASN A 132 20.73 -4.64 22.09
N SER A 133 20.62 -4.85 23.40
CA SER A 133 20.64 -3.83 24.47
C SER A 133 21.92 -2.97 24.54
N THR A 134 22.71 -2.90 23.48
CA THR A 134 23.93 -2.07 23.37
C THR A 134 23.70 -0.77 22.60
N THR A 135 22.55 -0.62 21.94
CA THR A 135 22.18 0.64 21.28
C THR A 135 21.16 1.37 22.15
N THR A 136 21.57 2.44 22.83
CA THR A 136 20.65 3.34 23.53
C THR A 136 19.53 3.75 22.56
N PRO A 137 18.24 3.54 22.88
CA PRO A 137 17.15 3.97 22.01
C PRO A 137 17.32 5.46 21.76
N ASN A 138 17.44 5.87 20.51
CA ASN A 138 17.53 7.28 20.18
C ASN A 138 16.12 7.87 20.43
N PRO A 139 15.93 8.75 21.44
CA PRO A 139 14.61 9.20 21.89
C PRO A 139 13.84 10.04 20.85
N THR A 140 14.44 10.26 19.67
CA THR A 140 13.88 11.01 18.54
C THR A 140 13.38 10.13 17.41
N SER A 141 13.48 8.80 17.50
CA SER A 141 12.94 7.90 16.47
C SER A 141 11.42 7.84 16.59
N PRO A 142 10.65 7.97 15.49
CA PRO A 142 9.19 7.85 15.55
C PRO A 142 8.79 6.51 16.16
N HIS A 143 7.95 6.54 17.19
CA HIS A 143 7.49 5.35 17.90
C HIS A 143 6.00 5.14 17.67
N CYS A 144 5.60 3.89 17.45
CA CYS A 144 4.23 3.49 17.18
C CYS A 144 3.60 2.93 18.47
N GLU A 145 2.84 3.75 19.20
CA GLU A 145 2.19 3.34 20.44
C GLU A 145 0.95 2.47 20.17
N ASN A 146 0.80 1.37 20.91
CA ASN A 146 -0.33 0.43 20.79
C ASN A 146 -0.55 -0.14 19.38
N CYS A 147 0.50 -0.21 18.58
CA CYS A 147 0.41 -0.74 17.23
C CYS A 147 0.43 -2.26 17.23
N THR A 148 -0.58 -2.86 16.60
CA THR A 148 -0.63 -4.29 16.34
C THR A 148 -0.64 -4.54 14.84
N VAL A 149 -0.02 -5.64 14.43
CA VAL A 149 0.18 -6.07 13.05
C VAL A 149 -0.25 -7.53 12.92
N HIS A 150 -0.78 -7.93 11.77
CA HIS A 150 -1.08 -9.32 11.48
C HIS A 150 0.18 -10.18 11.61
N ALA A 151 0.10 -11.26 12.40
CA ALA A 151 1.29 -12.02 12.77
C ALA A 151 2.00 -12.66 11.58
N GLY A 152 1.23 -13.17 10.62
CA GLY A 152 1.77 -13.77 9.40
C GLY A 152 2.58 -12.77 8.56
N PHE A 153 2.06 -11.55 8.38
CA PHE A 153 2.70 -10.54 7.53
C PHE A 153 4.01 -10.07 8.14
N MET A 154 3.99 -9.87 9.46
CA MET A 154 5.17 -9.47 10.20
C MET A 154 6.21 -10.58 10.25
N ARG A 155 5.82 -11.86 10.40
CA ARG A 155 6.76 -12.99 10.27
C ARG A 155 7.40 -13.02 8.89
N SER A 156 6.62 -12.87 7.82
CA SER A 156 7.14 -12.78 6.45
C SER A 156 8.17 -11.68 6.30
N TRP A 157 7.88 -10.49 6.83
CA TRP A 157 8.82 -9.38 6.77
C TRP A 157 10.09 -9.68 7.57
N LEU A 158 9.98 -10.13 8.82
CA LEU A 158 11.15 -10.44 9.68
C LEU A 158 12.08 -11.50 9.06
N GLU A 159 11.53 -12.53 8.42
CA GLU A 159 12.32 -13.57 7.72
C GLU A 159 13.02 -13.02 6.48
N THR A 160 12.42 -12.05 5.79
CA THR A 160 12.95 -11.46 4.55
C THR A 160 13.90 -10.29 4.79
N ARG A 161 13.68 -9.54 5.87
CA ARG A 161 14.42 -8.35 6.30
C ARG A 161 15.95 -8.52 6.23
N PRO A 162 16.57 -9.60 6.78
CA PRO A 162 18.03 -9.78 6.71
C PRO A 162 18.56 -10.05 5.30
N ILE A 163 17.70 -10.42 4.36
CA ILE A 163 18.07 -10.62 2.94
C ILE A 163 18.01 -9.29 2.20
N ILE A 164 16.95 -8.50 2.41
CA ILE A 164 16.67 -7.29 1.62
C ILE A 164 17.49 -6.08 2.08
N LEU A 165 17.49 -5.75 3.38
CA LEU A 165 18.06 -4.47 3.83
C LEU A 165 19.56 -4.31 3.56
N PRO A 166 20.41 -5.34 3.71
CA PRO A 166 21.81 -5.24 3.34
C PRO A 166 21.99 -4.98 1.84
N GLN A 167 21.22 -5.66 0.99
CA GLN A 167 21.27 -5.48 -0.47
C GLN A 167 20.88 -4.05 -0.86
N ILE A 168 19.78 -3.53 -0.32
CA ILE A 168 19.36 -2.14 -0.59
C ILE A 168 20.40 -1.13 -0.09
N SER A 169 21.01 -1.38 1.07
CA SER A 169 22.09 -0.51 1.59
C SER A 169 23.30 -0.46 0.66
N ILE A 170 23.65 -1.58 0.02
CA ILE A 170 24.73 -1.65 -0.99
C ILE A 170 24.31 -0.93 -2.27
N LEU A 171 23.09 -1.21 -2.78
CA LEU A 171 22.60 -0.62 -4.02
C LEU A 171 22.46 0.90 -3.93
N ARG A 172 22.02 1.44 -2.79
CA ARG A 172 21.94 2.90 -2.56
C ARG A 172 23.30 3.58 -2.59
N GLN A 173 24.35 2.91 -2.13
CA GLN A 173 25.72 3.44 -2.22
C GLN A 173 26.24 3.39 -3.66
N LYS A 174 25.89 2.34 -4.41
CA LYS A 174 26.30 2.17 -5.81
C LYS A 174 25.53 3.08 -6.78
N TYR A 175 24.27 3.35 -6.48
CA TYR A 175 23.32 4.07 -7.32
C TYR A 175 22.60 5.19 -6.51
N PRO A 176 23.33 6.24 -6.10
CA PRO A 176 22.79 7.27 -5.20
C PRO A 176 21.69 8.13 -5.84
N ASP A 177 21.59 8.16 -7.17
CA ASP A 177 20.56 8.88 -7.93
C ASP A 177 19.32 8.02 -8.24
N TYR A 178 19.26 6.76 -7.80
CA TYR A 178 18.15 5.86 -8.10
C TYR A 178 17.07 6.01 -7.03
N ALA A 179 15.82 6.19 -7.47
CA ALA A 179 14.68 6.10 -6.57
C ALA A 179 14.51 4.67 -6.03
N ILE A 180 13.89 4.50 -4.87
CA ILE A 180 13.57 3.18 -4.33
C ILE A 180 12.07 2.97 -4.45
N THR A 181 11.67 1.94 -5.18
CA THR A 181 10.27 1.60 -5.43
C THR A 181 9.99 0.21 -4.87
N LEU A 182 9.00 0.11 -3.99
CA LEU A 182 8.48 -1.15 -3.50
C LEU A 182 7.13 -1.39 -4.14
N VAL A 183 6.93 -2.58 -4.69
CA VAL A 183 5.65 -2.99 -5.27
C VAL A 183 5.23 -4.35 -4.74
N GLY A 184 3.96 -4.53 -4.39
CA GLY A 184 3.46 -5.80 -3.86
C GLY A 184 2.01 -6.05 -4.20
N HIS A 185 1.63 -7.32 -4.37
CA HIS A 185 0.25 -7.73 -4.64
C HIS A 185 -0.25 -8.72 -3.58
N SER A 186 -1.52 -8.59 -3.16
CA SER A 186 -2.14 -9.45 -2.15
C SER A 186 -1.29 -9.48 -0.87
N LEU A 187 -0.94 -10.66 -0.35
CA LEU A 187 0.01 -10.84 0.76
C LEU A 187 1.32 -10.06 0.56
N GLY A 188 1.85 -10.02 -0.67
CA GLY A 188 3.06 -9.28 -1.01
C GLY A 188 2.88 -7.77 -0.85
N GLY A 189 1.65 -7.26 -1.00
CA GLY A 189 1.31 -5.87 -0.67
C GLY A 189 1.54 -5.56 0.81
N ALA A 190 1.04 -6.41 1.71
CA ALA A 190 1.24 -6.23 3.14
C ALA A 190 2.72 -6.26 3.54
N VAL A 191 3.50 -7.16 2.93
CA VAL A 191 4.95 -7.22 3.19
C VAL A 191 5.68 -6.00 2.60
N ALA A 192 5.29 -5.53 1.40
CA ALA A 192 5.85 -4.32 0.79
C ALA A 192 5.55 -3.07 1.64
N ALA A 193 4.37 -2.99 2.24
CA ALA A 193 3.99 -1.92 3.15
C ALA A 193 4.86 -1.90 4.42
N LEU A 194 5.04 -3.05 5.07
CA LEU A 194 5.90 -3.17 6.26
C LEU A 194 7.37 -2.86 5.93
N ALA A 195 7.88 -3.39 4.81
CA ALA A 195 9.22 -3.10 4.31
C ALA A 195 9.40 -1.61 4.02
N GLY A 196 8.42 -0.99 3.37
CA GLY A 196 8.42 0.43 3.03
C GLY A 196 8.40 1.32 4.26
N LEU A 197 7.55 1.01 5.25
CA LEU A 197 7.50 1.68 6.55
C LEU A 197 8.87 1.62 7.24
N GLU A 198 9.49 0.44 7.29
CA GLU A 198 10.80 0.29 7.89
C GLU A 198 11.87 1.13 7.16
N MET A 199 11.95 1.04 5.83
CA MET A 199 12.88 1.84 5.05
C MET A 199 12.67 3.35 5.25
N ARG A 200 11.42 3.78 5.40
CA ARG A 200 11.07 5.17 5.69
C ARG A 200 11.58 5.61 7.06
N LEU A 201 11.42 4.78 8.09
CA LEU A 201 11.95 5.02 9.44
C LEU A 201 13.49 5.06 9.46
N LYS A 202 14.16 4.36 8.54
CA LYS A 202 15.61 4.46 8.31
C LYS A 202 16.04 5.75 7.59
N GLY A 203 15.09 6.64 7.27
CA GLY A 203 15.31 7.89 6.56
C GLY A 203 15.51 7.73 5.05
N TRP A 204 15.06 6.61 4.46
CA TRP A 204 15.18 6.39 3.02
C TRP A 204 13.95 6.99 2.31
N ASP A 205 14.16 7.61 1.16
CA ASP A 205 13.07 8.09 0.32
C ASP A 205 12.59 6.94 -0.58
N VAL A 206 11.46 6.36 -0.21
CA VAL A 206 10.86 5.19 -0.88
C VAL A 206 9.47 5.54 -1.39
N THR A 207 9.09 4.94 -2.51
CA THR A 207 7.71 4.93 -3.00
C THR A 207 7.16 3.51 -2.90
N VAL A 208 6.02 3.33 -2.25
CA VAL A 208 5.35 2.05 -2.08
C VAL A 208 4.08 2.04 -2.91
N THR A 209 3.87 0.99 -3.72
CA THR A 209 2.62 0.77 -4.45
C THR A 209 2.15 -0.65 -4.19
N THR A 210 0.97 -0.81 -3.63
CA THR A 210 0.39 -2.13 -3.34
C THR A 210 -0.87 -2.34 -4.14
N PHE A 211 -1.15 -3.58 -4.54
CA PHE A 211 -2.34 -3.96 -5.28
C PHE A 211 -3.10 -5.03 -4.50
N GLY A 212 -4.38 -4.80 -4.20
CA GLY A 212 -5.17 -5.76 -3.42
C GLY A 212 -4.58 -6.03 -2.03
N GLU A 213 -4.00 -5.01 -1.40
CA GLU A 213 -3.36 -5.13 -0.09
C GLU A 213 -4.41 -5.38 1.00
N PRO A 214 -4.27 -6.44 1.82
CA PRO A 214 -5.13 -6.66 2.98
C PRO A 214 -4.85 -5.66 4.09
N MET A 215 -5.77 -5.47 5.02
CA MET A 215 -5.54 -4.69 6.23
C MET A 215 -4.38 -5.27 7.05
N ILE A 216 -3.35 -4.47 7.26
CA ILE A 216 -2.06 -4.95 7.80
C ILE A 216 -2.08 -5.04 9.33
N GLY A 217 -2.87 -4.19 10.00
CA GLY A 217 -2.89 -4.10 11.46
C GLY A 217 -4.05 -3.25 11.97
N ASN A 218 -3.93 -2.81 13.22
CA ASN A 218 -4.96 -1.99 13.85
C ASN A 218 -4.92 -0.52 13.40
N GLY A 219 -5.91 0.26 13.84
CA GLY A 219 -5.98 1.70 13.55
C GLY A 219 -4.77 2.50 14.00
N ALA A 220 -4.06 2.08 15.06
CA ALA A 220 -2.82 2.74 15.49
C ALA A 220 -1.68 2.54 14.47
N LEU A 221 -1.50 1.31 13.95
CA LEU A 221 -0.53 1.06 12.88
C LEU A 221 -0.93 1.78 11.59
N ALA A 222 -2.21 1.80 11.24
CA ALA A 222 -2.71 2.51 10.07
C ALA A 222 -2.40 4.02 10.14
N ALA A 223 -2.71 4.66 11.26
CA ALA A 223 -2.40 6.07 11.49
C ALA A 223 -0.88 6.36 11.47
N PHE A 224 -0.07 5.42 11.97
CA PHE A 224 1.38 5.56 11.92
C PHE A 224 1.92 5.48 10.49
N ILE A 225 1.40 4.57 9.65
CA ILE A 225 1.72 4.54 8.21
C ILE A 225 1.33 5.88 7.55
N ASP A 226 0.12 6.38 7.84
CA ASP A 226 -0.36 7.65 7.30
C ASP A 226 0.58 8.82 7.67
N GLU A 227 1.05 8.86 8.92
CA GLU A 227 2.01 9.86 9.39
C GLU A 227 3.37 9.75 8.65
N GLN A 228 3.97 8.55 8.60
CA GLN A 228 5.30 8.35 8.02
C GLN A 228 5.34 8.63 6.50
N PHE A 229 4.21 8.41 5.81
CA PHE A 229 4.06 8.65 4.38
C PHE A 229 3.34 9.96 4.03
N ARG A 230 2.94 10.75 5.04
CA ARG A 230 2.22 12.03 4.89
C ARG A 230 0.95 11.89 4.04
N LEU A 231 0.15 10.87 4.31
CA LEU A 231 -1.08 10.56 3.58
C LEU A 231 -2.27 11.44 4.00
N GLY A 232 -1.99 12.62 4.56
CA GLY A 232 -2.97 13.55 5.11
C GLY A 232 -3.21 13.32 6.60
N ASP A 233 -4.37 13.76 7.07
CA ASP A 233 -4.90 13.52 8.42
C ASP A 233 -5.62 12.17 8.54
N GLY A 234 -5.48 11.29 7.55
CA GLY A 234 -6.23 10.04 7.43
C GLY A 234 -7.71 10.23 7.07
N ILE A 235 -8.15 11.48 6.83
CA ILE A 235 -9.56 11.85 6.56
C ILE A 235 -9.69 12.49 5.17
N SER A 236 -8.68 13.24 4.74
CA SER A 236 -8.65 13.97 3.48
C SER A 236 -7.64 13.39 2.49
N ILE A 237 -7.84 13.66 1.21
CA ILE A 237 -6.79 13.42 0.20
C ILE A 237 -5.67 14.44 0.48
N PRO A 238 -4.40 14.02 0.65
CA PRO A 238 -3.30 14.96 0.85
C PRO A 238 -3.22 15.95 -0.33
N PRO A 239 -2.69 17.17 -0.13
CA PRO A 239 -2.47 18.11 -1.24
C PRO A 239 -1.56 17.46 -2.28
N LEU A 240 -2.14 17.08 -3.43
CA LEU A 240 -1.42 16.49 -4.55
C LEU A 240 -1.08 17.59 -5.56
N ASP A 241 0.12 17.52 -6.12
CA ASP A 241 0.41 18.30 -7.32
C ASP A 241 -0.41 17.79 -8.53
N PRO A 242 -0.51 18.55 -9.63
CA PRO A 242 -1.34 18.17 -10.78
C PRO A 242 -0.96 16.84 -11.46
N LEU A 243 0.22 16.31 -11.15
CA LEU A 243 0.78 15.08 -11.69
C LEU A 243 0.82 13.97 -10.62
N ASP A 244 0.18 14.19 -9.47
CA ASP A 244 0.19 13.34 -8.28
C ASP A 244 1.61 13.02 -7.76
N ARG A 245 2.61 13.84 -8.09
CA ARG A 245 3.98 13.62 -7.58
C ARG A 245 4.00 14.03 -6.11
N GLY A 246 4.63 13.20 -5.29
CA GLY A 246 4.65 13.34 -3.84
C GLY A 246 3.80 12.32 -3.08
N MET A 247 2.89 11.60 -3.75
CA MET A 247 2.23 10.44 -3.13
C MET A 247 3.22 9.27 -3.05
N ARG A 248 3.80 9.07 -1.85
CA ARG A 248 4.84 8.07 -1.58
C ARG A 248 4.29 6.70 -1.16
N PHE A 249 3.01 6.60 -0.82
CA PHE A 249 2.34 5.31 -0.62
C PHE A 249 1.04 5.32 -1.43
N ARG A 250 0.85 4.31 -2.27
CA ARG A 250 -0.33 4.14 -3.14
C ARG A 250 -0.93 2.76 -2.88
N ARG A 251 -2.09 2.69 -2.22
CA ARG A 251 -2.82 1.45 -1.95
C ARG A 251 -3.88 1.26 -3.02
N VAL A 252 -3.58 0.47 -4.04
CA VAL A 252 -4.48 0.24 -5.18
C VAL A 252 -5.48 -0.85 -4.85
N THR A 253 -6.76 -0.52 -4.95
CA THR A 253 -7.90 -1.41 -4.71
C THR A 253 -8.76 -1.52 -5.96
N HIS A 254 -9.51 -2.61 -6.08
CA HIS A 254 -10.37 -2.89 -7.24
C HIS A 254 -11.77 -3.27 -6.75
N VAL A 255 -12.79 -2.81 -7.46
CA VAL A 255 -14.19 -3.17 -7.18
C VAL A 255 -14.38 -4.70 -7.20
N GLY A 256 -15.06 -5.26 -6.21
CA GLY A 256 -15.25 -6.71 -6.10
C GLY A 256 -14.02 -7.52 -5.65
N ASP A 257 -12.88 -6.89 -5.34
CA ASP A 257 -11.77 -7.57 -4.64
C ASP A 257 -12.03 -7.61 -3.13
N PRO A 258 -12.23 -8.79 -2.51
CA PRO A 258 -12.48 -8.88 -1.07
C PRO A 258 -11.21 -8.73 -0.22
N VAL A 259 -10.02 -8.87 -0.80
CA VAL A 259 -8.76 -8.93 -0.03
C VAL A 259 -8.50 -7.65 0.78
N PRO A 260 -8.69 -6.43 0.25
CA PRO A 260 -8.48 -5.20 1.01
C PRO A 260 -9.45 -4.99 2.18
N MET A 261 -10.52 -5.79 2.26
CA MET A 261 -11.48 -5.79 3.37
C MET A 261 -11.16 -6.85 4.43
N LEU A 262 -10.02 -7.54 4.29
CA LEU A 262 -9.59 -8.60 5.20
C LEU A 262 -8.20 -8.29 5.82
N PRO A 263 -7.91 -8.76 7.04
CA PRO A 263 -8.83 -9.38 7.99
C PRO A 263 -9.92 -8.39 8.44
N LEU A 264 -11.06 -8.89 8.90
CA LEU A 264 -12.26 -8.10 9.14
C LEU A 264 -12.05 -6.95 10.14
N ALA A 265 -12.76 -5.83 9.91
CA ALA A 265 -12.71 -4.65 10.78
C ALA A 265 -13.23 -4.94 12.20
N GLU A 266 -14.15 -5.88 12.35
CA GLU A 266 -14.67 -6.38 13.62
C GLU A 266 -13.59 -7.02 14.50
N TRP A 267 -12.49 -7.49 13.89
CA TRP A 267 -11.34 -8.04 14.59
C TRP A 267 -10.30 -6.98 14.98
N GLY A 268 -10.63 -5.70 14.79
CA GLY A 268 -9.78 -4.57 15.17
C GLY A 268 -8.79 -4.13 14.10
N TYR A 269 -8.84 -4.71 12.90
CA TYR A 269 -8.04 -4.30 11.75
C TYR A 269 -8.62 -3.05 11.10
N ARG A 270 -7.78 -2.18 10.56
CA ARG A 270 -8.20 -1.00 9.79
C ARG A 270 -7.29 -0.81 8.59
N PRO A 271 -7.82 -0.33 7.46
CA PRO A 271 -6.98 0.12 6.37
C PRO A 271 -6.27 1.42 6.76
N HIS A 272 -5.13 1.68 6.12
CA HIS A 272 -4.51 3.01 6.12
C HIS A 272 -5.00 3.82 4.91
N ALA A 273 -4.74 5.14 4.89
CA ALA A 273 -5.11 6.04 3.81
C ALA A 273 -4.28 5.84 2.55
N GLY A 274 -4.47 6.70 1.54
CA GLY A 274 -3.74 6.63 0.27
C GLY A 274 -4.32 5.62 -0.73
N GLU A 275 -5.61 5.33 -0.61
CA GLU A 275 -6.31 4.44 -1.54
C GLU A 275 -6.47 5.09 -2.92
N VAL A 276 -6.15 4.28 -3.94
CA VAL A 276 -6.41 4.55 -5.35
C VAL A 276 -7.31 3.44 -5.88
N PHE A 277 -8.58 3.76 -6.10
CA PHE A 277 -9.61 2.77 -6.38
C PHE A 277 -9.90 2.65 -7.88
N ILE A 278 -9.94 1.42 -8.36
CA ILE A 278 -10.38 1.04 -9.70
C ILE A 278 -11.86 0.67 -9.63
N MET A 279 -12.73 1.58 -10.06
CA MET A 279 -14.19 1.42 -9.94
C MET A 279 -14.81 0.52 -11.02
N ARG A 280 -14.04 0.20 -12.07
CA ARG A 280 -14.53 -0.58 -13.20
C ARG A 280 -14.25 -2.06 -12.96
N GLU A 281 -15.32 -2.85 -12.93
CA GLU A 281 -15.26 -4.30 -12.73
C GLU A 281 -14.56 -5.04 -13.89
N GLY A 282 -14.85 -4.64 -15.13
CA GLY A 282 -14.28 -5.29 -16.32
C GLY A 282 -12.90 -4.73 -16.71
N LEU A 283 -11.91 -5.61 -16.84
CA LEU A 283 -10.56 -5.26 -17.31
C LEU A 283 -10.48 -5.09 -18.84
N PRO A 284 -9.56 -4.26 -19.38
CA PRO A 284 -8.69 -3.34 -18.66
C PRO A 284 -9.41 -2.02 -18.26
N PRO A 285 -9.05 -1.42 -17.11
CA PRO A 285 -9.55 -0.11 -16.71
C PRO A 285 -8.95 0.99 -17.59
N ARG A 286 -9.67 2.12 -17.69
CA ARG A 286 -9.18 3.37 -18.26
C ARG A 286 -8.84 4.33 -17.13
N ARG A 287 -8.11 5.42 -17.44
CA ARG A 287 -7.76 6.43 -16.43
C ARG A 287 -8.99 7.03 -15.73
N GLU A 288 -10.09 7.24 -16.45
CA GLU A 288 -11.35 7.70 -15.87
C GLU A 288 -11.96 6.71 -14.87
N ASP A 289 -11.60 5.43 -14.94
CA ASP A 289 -12.05 4.40 -14.01
C ASP A 289 -11.22 4.35 -12.72
N VAL A 290 -10.19 5.21 -12.58
CA VAL A 290 -9.24 5.20 -11.46
C VAL A 290 -9.28 6.52 -10.70
N VAL A 291 -9.54 6.45 -9.39
CA VAL A 291 -9.81 7.62 -8.54
C VAL A 291 -9.06 7.57 -7.22
N HIS A 292 -8.75 8.76 -6.70
CA HIS A 292 -8.28 8.92 -5.33
C HIS A 292 -9.46 8.84 -4.35
N CYS A 293 -9.23 8.15 -3.24
CA CYS A 293 -10.19 8.01 -2.15
C CYS A 293 -9.82 8.89 -0.96
N PHE A 294 -10.82 9.37 -0.25
CA PHE A 294 -10.65 10.28 0.88
C PHE A 294 -10.42 9.50 2.17
N GLY A 295 -9.26 9.73 2.79
CA GLY A 295 -8.89 9.08 4.04
C GLY A 295 -8.71 7.58 3.91
N ALA A 296 -8.92 6.86 5.02
CA ALA A 296 -8.76 5.41 5.10
C ALA A 296 -10.00 4.61 4.63
N GLU A 297 -11.20 5.17 4.79
CA GLU A 297 -12.48 4.45 4.60
C GLU A 297 -13.50 5.31 3.82
N ASP A 298 -13.20 5.61 2.54
CA ASP A 298 -14.13 6.35 1.67
C ASP A 298 -15.29 5.45 1.22
N PRO A 299 -16.56 5.78 1.53
CA PRO A 299 -17.71 4.95 1.16
C PRO A 299 -18.00 4.92 -0.35
N ARG A 300 -17.27 5.69 -1.17
CA ARG A 300 -17.34 5.62 -2.64
C ARG A 300 -16.28 4.70 -3.25
N CYS A 301 -15.41 4.14 -2.40
CA CYS A 301 -14.33 3.23 -2.78
C CYS A 301 -14.56 1.86 -2.16
N ILE A 302 -13.49 1.12 -1.82
CA ILE A 302 -13.63 -0.27 -1.35
C ILE A 302 -14.47 -0.39 -0.07
N ALA A 303 -14.44 0.62 0.80
CA ALA A 303 -15.22 0.62 2.04
C ALA A 303 -16.75 0.66 1.81
N GLY A 304 -17.20 1.13 0.64
CA GLY A 304 -18.61 1.16 0.26
C GLY A 304 -19.20 -0.21 -0.10
N GLU A 305 -18.36 -1.12 -0.60
CA GLU A 305 -18.78 -2.45 -1.07
C GLU A 305 -19.35 -3.33 0.07
N GLY A 306 -18.91 -3.11 1.31
CA GLY A 306 -19.37 -3.87 2.48
C GLY A 306 -20.77 -3.50 2.98
N VAL A 307 -21.36 -2.39 2.52
CA VAL A 307 -22.62 -1.85 3.08
C VAL A 307 -23.86 -2.37 2.34
N GLU A 308 -23.76 -2.78 1.07
CA GLU A 308 -24.90 -3.32 0.31
C GLU A 308 -25.12 -4.84 0.50
N GLY A 309 -24.20 -5.54 1.16
CA GLY A 309 -24.24 -6.99 1.39
C GLY A 309 -24.87 -7.46 2.70
N GLY A 310 -25.61 -6.61 3.41
CA GLY A 310 -26.28 -6.98 4.66
C GLY A 310 -27.37 -8.04 4.43
N PHE A 311 -27.06 -9.28 4.84
CA PHE A 311 -27.95 -10.44 5.03
C PHE A 311 -29.44 -10.20 4.73
N GLY A 312 -29.87 -10.63 3.54
CA GLY A 312 -31.25 -11.05 3.27
C GLY A 312 -31.44 -12.52 3.59
#